data_AF-A0A101WYS5-F1
#
_entry.id   AF-A0A101WYS5-F1
#
_cell.length_a   1.000
_cell.length_b   1.000
_cell.length_c   1.000
_cell.angle_alpha   90.00
_cell.angle_beta   90.00
_cell.angle_gamma   90.00
#
_symmetry.space_group_name_H-M   'P 1'
#
loop_
_entity.id
_entity.type
_entity.pdbx_description
1 polymer ?
#
loop_
_entity_poly.entity_id
_entity_poly.type
_entity_poly.pdbx_seq_one_letter_code
_entity_poly.pdbx_strand_id
1 'polypeptide(L)'
;MSAVDITLPGFNIMHDVRGNTSGVVMSLAGNQWFVIDELTRYLNNRGFEVYIETIPPGLVKERAMGKALRVSDLVINLRPEIV
;
A
#
# COMPACT_ATOMS: atom_id res chain seq x y z
N MET A 1 39.15 -0.33 4.43
CA MET A 1 37.98 -1.10 4.92
C MET A 1 37.24 -1.63 3.71
N SER A 2 37.13 -2.94 3.54
CA SER A 2 36.32 -3.53 2.47
C SER A 2 34.85 -3.30 2.79
N ALA A 3 34.13 -2.55 1.96
CA ALA A 3 32.69 -2.44 2.06
C ALA A 3 32.08 -3.83 1.85
N VAL A 4 31.22 -4.27 2.79
CA VAL A 4 30.41 -5.47 2.58
C VAL A 4 29.33 -5.10 1.59
N ASP A 5 29.38 -5.68 0.40
CA ASP A 5 28.36 -5.49 -0.62
C ASP A 5 27.17 -6.40 -0.29
N ILE A 6 26.19 -5.84 0.44
CA ILE A 6 24.95 -6.54 0.78
C ILE A 6 24.04 -6.44 -0.44
N THR A 7 23.97 -7.52 -1.23
CA THR A 7 22.98 -7.65 -2.30
C THR A 7 21.79 -8.45 -1.78
N LEU A 8 20.60 -7.83 -1.80
CA LEU A 8 19.35 -8.51 -1.50
C LEU A 8 18.86 -9.21 -2.78
N PRO A 9 18.31 -10.44 -2.68
CA PRO A 9 17.62 -11.03 -3.81
C PRO A 9 16.45 -10.15 -4.24
N GLY A 10 16.17 -10.13 -5.54
CA GLY A 10 14.96 -9.48 -6.04
C GLY A 10 13.71 -10.06 -5.37
N PHE A 11 12.74 -9.21 -5.08
CA PHE A 11 11.47 -9.60 -4.50
C PHE A 11 10.32 -9.25 -5.45
N ASN A 12 9.30 -10.09 -5.45
CA ASN A 12 8.12 -9.93 -6.31
C ASN A 12 6.87 -9.58 -5.49
N ILE A 13 7.05 -9.31 -4.19
CA ILE A 13 5.97 -9.09 -3.22
C ILE A 13 6.13 -7.68 -2.65
N MET A 14 5.05 -6.90 -2.71
CA MET A 14 4.99 -5.57 -2.10
C MET A 14 4.19 -5.66 -0.81
N HIS A 15 4.86 -5.56 0.34
CA HIS A 15 4.21 -5.71 1.66
C HIS A 15 3.28 -4.55 2.03
N ASP A 16 3.53 -3.38 1.41
CA ASP A 16 2.78 -2.14 1.60
C ASP A 16 1.49 -2.06 0.76
N VAL A 17 1.19 -3.08 -0.06
CA VAL A 17 -0.02 -3.13 -0.88
C VAL A 17 -0.72 -4.46 -0.65
N ARG A 18 -1.99 -4.43 -0.26
CA ARG A 18 -2.76 -5.63 0.13
C ARG A 18 -4.21 -5.54 -0.36
N GLY A 19 -4.83 -6.71 -0.52
CA GLY A 19 -6.27 -6.82 -0.77
C GLY A 19 -6.67 -6.92 -2.25
N ASN A 20 -7.93 -6.61 -2.54
CA ASN A 20 -8.54 -6.74 -3.86
C ASN A 20 -8.77 -5.37 -4.51
N THR A 21 -8.22 -5.17 -5.71
CA THR A 21 -8.38 -3.96 -6.54
C THR A 21 -9.83 -3.61 -6.93
N SER A 22 -10.77 -4.54 -6.77
CA SER A 22 -12.21 -4.30 -6.99
C SER A 22 -12.96 -3.86 -5.72
N GLY A 23 -12.27 -3.84 -4.58
CA GLY A 23 -12.82 -3.41 -3.29
C GLY A 23 -12.66 -1.92 -3.02
N VAL A 24 -12.97 -1.51 -1.79
CA VAL A 24 -12.78 -0.13 -1.32
C VAL A 24 -11.29 0.18 -1.22
N VAL A 25 -10.84 1.20 -1.94
CA VAL A 25 -9.45 1.63 -2.05
C VAL A 25 -9.12 2.60 -0.92
N MET A 26 -8.14 2.24 -0.09
CA MET A 26 -7.69 3.02 1.05
C MET A 26 -6.20 3.33 0.91
N SER A 27 -5.81 4.60 1.05
CA SER A 27 -4.41 5.01 1.15
C SER A 27 -4.11 5.46 2.57
N LEU A 28 -3.30 4.70 3.30
CA LEU A 28 -2.98 4.95 4.69
C LEU A 28 -1.52 5.38 4.85
N ALA A 29 -1.23 6.07 5.95
CA ALA A 29 0.13 6.49 6.24
C ALA A 29 1.00 5.29 6.59
N GLY A 30 2.26 5.28 6.13
CA GLY A 30 3.17 4.15 6.28
C GLY A 30 3.40 3.73 7.74
N ASN A 31 3.31 4.67 8.69
CA ASN A 31 3.41 4.35 10.11
C ASN A 31 2.23 3.51 10.64
N GLN A 32 1.13 3.37 9.90
CA GLN A 32 -0.05 2.57 10.26
C GLN A 32 0.02 1.13 9.75
N TRP A 33 1.12 0.71 9.10
CA TRP A 33 1.29 -0.62 8.52
C TRP A 33 0.98 -1.78 9.47
N PHE A 34 1.21 -1.58 10.77
CA PHE A 34 1.05 -2.61 11.79
C PHE A 34 -0.40 -2.99 12.09
N VAL A 35 -1.41 -2.15 11.73
CA VAL A 35 -2.83 -2.47 11.95
C VAL A 35 -3.53 -3.03 10.70
N ILE A 36 -2.87 -3.06 9.55
CA ILE A 36 -3.53 -3.35 8.26
C ILE A 36 -4.12 -4.75 8.21
N ASP A 37 -3.44 -5.74 8.78
CA ASP A 37 -3.95 -7.13 8.78
C ASP A 37 -5.22 -7.28 9.62
N GLU A 38 -5.27 -6.62 10.78
CA GLU A 38 -6.44 -6.64 11.65
C GLU A 38 -7.59 -5.85 11.03
N LEU A 39 -7.30 -4.67 10.46
CA LEU A 39 -8.28 -3.85 9.75
C LEU A 39 -8.87 -4.59 8.55
N THR A 40 -8.03 -5.18 7.70
CA THR A 40 -8.46 -5.95 6.52
C THR A 40 -9.36 -7.10 6.94
N ARG A 41 -8.95 -7.87 7.96
CA ARG A 41 -9.75 -8.99 8.49
C ARG A 41 -11.10 -8.50 9.03
N TYR A 42 -11.10 -7.42 9.79
CA TYR A 42 -12.31 -6.83 10.37
C TYR A 42 -13.31 -6.37 9.30
N LEU A 43 -12.82 -5.76 8.20
CA LEU A 43 -13.65 -5.29 7.08
C LEU A 43 -14.15 -6.45 6.23
N ASN A 44 -13.29 -7.41 5.90
CA ASN A 44 -13.67 -8.62 5.16
C ASN A 44 -14.74 -9.42 5.91
N ASN A 45 -14.64 -9.55 7.24
CA ASN A 45 -15.66 -10.22 8.07
C ASN A 45 -17.03 -9.52 8.06
N ARG A 46 -17.09 -8.25 7.64
CA ARG A 46 -18.34 -7.49 7.44
C ARG A 46 -18.83 -7.52 6.00
N GLY A 47 -18.17 -8.26 5.12
CA GLY A 47 -18.52 -8.38 3.70
C GLY A 47 -17.95 -7.26 2.82
N PHE A 48 -16.98 -6.48 3.31
CA PHE A 48 -16.29 -5.48 2.50
C PHE A 48 -14.99 -6.07 1.97
N GLU A 49 -14.83 -6.12 0.64
CA GLU A 49 -13.52 -6.27 0.05
C GLU A 49 -12.80 -4.93 0.04
N VAL A 50 -11.50 -4.93 0.33
CA VAL A 50 -10.69 -3.72 0.41
C VAL A 50 -9.39 -3.88 -0.35
N TYR A 51 -8.91 -2.77 -0.90
CA TYR A 51 -7.55 -2.57 -1.36
C TYR A 51 -6.91 -1.55 -0.41
N ILE A 52 -5.76 -1.88 0.17
CA ILE A 52 -5.08 -0.99 1.10
C ILE A 52 -3.63 -0.83 0.66
N GLU A 53 -3.20 0.43 0.60
CA GLU A 53 -1.79 0.79 0.45
C GLU A 53 -1.30 1.59 1.65
N THR A 54 -0.10 1.28 2.14
CA THR A 54 0.56 2.03 3.21
C THR A 54 1.78 2.74 2.67
N ILE A 55 1.70 4.06 2.59
CA ILE A 55 2.70 4.88 1.87
C ILE A 55 3.16 6.07 2.72
N PRO A 56 4.33 6.65 2.43
CA PRO A 56 4.78 7.88 3.09
C PRO A 56 3.68 8.95 3.14
N PRO A 57 3.50 9.66 4.28
CA PRO A 57 2.42 10.65 4.45
C PRO A 57 2.34 11.71 3.34
N GLY A 58 3.50 12.12 2.79
CA GLY A 58 3.55 13.03 1.65
C GLY A 58 2.85 12.47 0.41
N LEU A 59 2.98 11.16 0.16
CA LEU A 59 2.31 10.48 -0.94
C LEU A 59 0.82 10.24 -0.66
N VAL A 60 0.41 10.02 0.59
CA VAL A 60 -1.03 9.94 0.96
C VAL A 60 -1.79 11.18 0.48
N LYS A 61 -1.23 12.38 0.69
CA LYS A 61 -1.80 13.63 0.19
C LYS A 61 -1.91 13.66 -1.33
N GLU A 62 -0.89 13.17 -2.04
CA GLU A 62 -0.91 13.09 -3.49
C GLU A 62 -1.97 12.11 -4.01
N ARG A 63 -2.14 10.98 -3.33
CA ARG A 63 -3.17 9.98 -3.63
C ARG A 63 -4.57 10.52 -3.38
N ALA A 64 -4.79 11.29 -2.31
CA ALA A 64 -6.04 12.01 -2.07
C ALA A 64 -6.42 12.95 -3.23
N MET A 65 -5.41 13.52 -3.90
CA MET A 65 -5.60 14.37 -5.09
C MET A 65 -5.79 13.58 -6.39
N GLY A 66 -5.82 12.24 -6.33
CA GLY A 66 -6.00 11.36 -7.49
C GLY A 66 -4.73 11.10 -8.29
N LYS A 67 -3.53 11.45 -7.78
CA LYS A 67 -2.29 11.06 -8.44
C LYS A 67 -2.11 9.53 -8.36
N ALA A 68 -1.48 8.94 -9.36
CA ALA A 68 -1.12 7.51 -9.33
C ALA A 68 0.08 7.26 -8.42
N LEU A 69 0.09 6.12 -7.71
CA LEU A 69 1.27 5.63 -7.01
C LEU A 69 2.21 4.97 -8.03
N ARG A 70 3.49 5.34 -8.00
CA ARG A 70 4.52 4.79 -8.90
C ARG A 70 5.64 4.17 -8.08
N VAL A 71 5.96 2.92 -8.37
CA VAL A 71 7.07 2.18 -7.76
C VAL A 71 7.89 1.55 -8.89
N SER A 72 8.98 2.21 -9.29
CA SER A 72 9.70 1.89 -10.53
C SER A 72 8.75 1.85 -11.73
N ASP A 73 8.61 0.69 -12.38
CA ASP A 73 7.73 0.51 -13.54
C ASP A 73 6.28 0.16 -13.16
N LEU A 74 6.02 -0.14 -11.88
CA LEU A 74 4.66 -0.40 -11.40
C LEU A 74 3.90 0.92 -11.25
N VAL A 75 2.69 0.97 -11.82
CA VAL A 75 1.75 2.09 -11.70
C VAL A 75 0.44 1.59 -11.12
N ILE A 76 0.07 2.11 -9.95
CA ILE A 76 -1.24 1.89 -9.34
C ILE A 76 -2.06 3.17 -9.53
N ASN A 77 -3.06 3.08 -10.41
CA ASN A 77 -3.93 4.21 -10.78
C ASN A 77 -5.32 4.13 -10.14
N LEU A 78 -5.55 3.20 -9.21
CA LEU A 78 -6.77 3.15 -8.39
C LEU A 78 -6.90 4.45 -7.60
N ARG A 79 -8.09 5.07 -7.59
CA ARG A 79 -8.34 6.30 -6.83
C ARG A 79 -8.82 5.91 -5.42
N PRO A 80 -8.13 6.34 -4.34
CA PRO A 80 -8.59 6.04 -2.99
C PRO A 80 -9.92 6.71 -2.68
N GLU A 81 -10.82 5.96 -2.05
CA GLU A 81 -12.05 6.45 -1.44
C GLU A 81 -11.81 6.92 0.00
N ILE A 82 -10.81 6.35 0.68
CA ILE A 82 -10.45 6.66 2.06
C ILE A 82 -8.95 7.02 2.12
N VAL A 83 -8.64 8.10 2.83
CA VAL A 83 -7.29 8.63 3.08
C VAL A 83 -7.15 9.10 4.52
#